data_AF-A0A8H9IVJ9-F1
#
_entry.id   AF-A0A8H9IVJ9-F1
#
_cell.length_a   1.000
_cell.length_b   1.000
_cell.length_c   1.000
_cell.angle_alpha   90.00
_cell.angle_beta   90.00
_cell.angle_gamma   90.00
#
_symmetry.space_group_name_H-M   'P 1'
#
loop_
_entity.id
_entity.type
_entity.pdbx_description
1 polymer ?
#
loop_
_entity_poly.entity_id
_entity_poly.type
_entity_poly.pdbx_seq_one_letter_code
_entity_poly.pdbx_strand_id
1 'polypeptide(L)' 'MSNKEVAAELFLSSKTVQYHLTRVYAKFGVRSRTELAVHYNTEADEALPEN' A
#
# COMPACT_ATOMS: atom_id res chain seq x y z
N MET A 1 10.90 1.56 -3.83
CA MET A 1 10.82 0.15 -3.42
C MET A 1 9.94 -0.64 -4.40
N SER A 2 10.52 -1.67 -5.01
CA SER A 2 9.92 -2.58 -5.99
C SER A 2 9.37 -3.84 -5.31
N ASN A 3 8.50 -4.58 -6.00
CA ASN A 3 7.97 -5.85 -5.47
C ASN A 3 9.07 -6.90 -5.25
N LYS A 4 10.16 -6.84 -6.03
CA LYS A 4 11.30 -7.75 -5.90
C LYS A 4 12.10 -7.47 -4.62
N GLU A 5 12.29 -6.20 -4.28
CA GLU A 5 12.96 -5.79 -3.03
C GLU A 5 12.12 -6.19 -1.82
N VAL A 6 10.81 -5.88 -1.82
CA VAL A 6 9.88 -6.31 -0.76
C VAL A 6 9.88 -7.82 -0.59
N ALA A 7 9.87 -8.56 -1.70
CA ALA A 7 9.90 -10.01 -1.69
C ALA A 7 11.19 -10.56 -1.06
N ALA A 8 12.35 -9.96 -1.36
CA ALA A 8 13.62 -10.36 -0.77
C ALA A 8 13.67 -10.09 0.74
N GLU A 9 13.21 -8.92 1.19
CA GLU A 9 13.19 -8.55 2.60
C GLU A 9 12.25 -9.43 3.44
N LEU A 10 11.12 -9.85 2.86
CA LEU A 10 10.10 -10.65 3.54
C LEU A 10 10.25 -12.16 3.30
N PHE A 11 11.28 -12.61 2.58
CA PHE A 11 11.45 -14.01 2.17
C PHE A 11 10.25 -14.60 1.40
N LEU A 12 9.63 -13.77 0.55
CA LEU A 12 8.46 -14.12 -0.26
C LEU A 12 8.79 -14.16 -1.75
N SER A 13 7.86 -14.69 -2.55
CA SER A 13 7.92 -14.52 -4.00
C SER A 13 7.37 -13.15 -4.41
N SER A 14 7.91 -12.54 -5.48
CA SER A 14 7.35 -11.30 -6.06
C SER A 14 5.87 -11.45 -6.45
N LYS A 15 5.43 -12.67 -6.82
CA LYS A 15 4.04 -12.97 -7.15
C LYS A 15 3.14 -12.94 -5.91
N THR A 16 3.63 -13.40 -4.76
CA THR A 16 2.93 -13.30 -3.48
C THR A 16 2.73 -11.83 -3.09
N VAL A 17 3.77 -11.01 -3.22
CA VAL A 17 3.68 -9.56 -2.97
C VAL A 17 2.65 -8.91 -3.90
N GLN A 18 2.69 -9.22 -5.20
CA GLN A 18 1.72 -8.70 -6.16
C GLN A 18 0.28 -9.11 -5.82
N TYR A 19 0.05 -10.37 -5.43
CA TYR A 19 -1.26 -10.86 -5.01
C TYR A 19 -1.83 -10.08 -3.82
N HIS A 20 -1.00 -9.82 -2.79
CA HIS A 20 -1.43 -9.02 -1.64
C HIS A 20 -1.72 -7.57 -2.03
N LEU A 21 -0.89 -6.95 -2.88
CA LEU A 21 -1.11 -5.58 -3.34
C LEU A 21 -2.42 -5.45 -4.12
N THR A 22 -2.76 -6.38 -5.01
CA THR A 22 -4.04 -6.37 -5.73
C THR A 22 -5.23 -6.36 -4.77
N ARG A 23 -5.17 -7.14 -3.69
CA ARG A 23 -6.25 -7.19 -2.68
C ARG A 23 -6.31 -5.92 -1.85
N VAL A 24 -5.17 -5.37 -1.45
CA VAL A 24 -5.10 -4.09 -0.74
C VAL A 24 -5.69 -2.99 -1.62
N TYR A 25 -5.23 -2.86 -2.87
CA TYR A 25 -5.73 -1.88 -3.81
C TYR A 25 -7.25 -1.99 -4.01
N ALA A 26 -7.78 -3.21 -4.18
CA ALA A 26 -9.22 -3.43 -4.28
C ALA A 26 -9.98 -2.99 -3.02
N LYS A 27 -9.43 -3.25 -1.82
CA LYS A 27 -10.03 -2.83 -0.55
C LYS A 27 -10.10 -1.31 -0.41
N PHE A 28 -9.08 -0.60 -0.88
CA PHE A 28 -9.00 0.86 -0.84
C PHE A 28 -9.59 1.54 -2.08
N GLY A 29 -10.10 0.78 -3.06
CA GLY A 29 -10.64 1.33 -4.31
C GLY A 29 -9.61 2.04 -5.21
N VAL A 30 -8.31 1.81 -4.98
CA VAL A 30 -7.19 2.42 -5.72
C VAL A 30 -6.63 1.47 -6.77
N ARG A 31 -5.82 1.98 -7.70
CA ARG A 31 -5.23 1.19 -8.80
C ARG A 31 -3.71 1.10 -8.73
N SER A 32 -3.08 1.90 -7.87
CA SER A 32 -1.62 1.99 -7.80
C SER A 32 -1.11 2.18 -6.37
N ARG A 33 0.18 1.88 -6.17
CA ARG A 33 0.88 2.14 -4.91
C ARG A 33 0.89 3.64 -4.56
N THR A 34 1.03 4.48 -5.58
CA THR A 34 1.05 5.94 -5.41
C THR A 34 -0.31 6.46 -4.98
N GLU A 35 -1.40 6.01 -5.62
CA GLU A 35 -2.76 6.37 -5.19
C GLU A 35 -3.04 5.89 -3.75
N LEU A 36 -2.60 4.68 -3.39
CA LEU A 36 -2.72 4.19 -2.02
C LEU A 36 -1.98 5.11 -1.02
N ALA A 37 -0.77 5.55 -1.36
CA ALA A 37 0.01 6.46 -0.50
C ALA A 37 -0.67 7.83 -0.36
N VAL A 38 -1.26 8.36 -1.43
CA VAL A 38 -2.05 9.61 -1.36
C VAL A 38 -3.28 9.42 -0.46
N HIS A 39 -4.03 8.33 -0.63
CA HIS A 39 -5.22 8.03 0.19
C HIS A 39 -4.88 7.95 1.68
N TYR A 40 -3.76 7.31 2.05
CA TYR A 40 -3.29 7.24 3.44
C TYR A 40 -2.81 8.59 3.97
N ASN A 41 -2.17 9.41 3.13
CA ASN A 41 -1.73 10.73 3.54
C ASN A 41 -2.90 11.70 3.75
N THR A 42 -3.99 11.55 2.99
CA THR A 42 -5.22 12.34 3.20
C THR A 42 -5.91 11.96 4.51
N GLU A 43 -6.00 10.66 4.85
CA GLU A 43 -6.53 10.24 6.15
C GLU A 43 -5.62 10.64 7.33
N ALA A 44 -4.31 10.68 7.13
CA ALA A 44 -3.35 11.10 8.15
C ALA A 44 -3.39 12.62 8.42
N ASP A 45 -3.80 13.44 7.44
CA ASP A 45 -3.95 14.89 7.57
C ASP A 45 -5.27 15.27 8.27
N GLU A 46 -6.32 14.45 8.15
CA GLU A 46 -7.60 14.64 8.86
C GLU A 46 -7.59 14.15 10.32
N ALA A 47 -6.56 13.41 10.76
CA ALA A 47 -6.53 12.77 12.08
C ALA A 47 -6.22 13.69 13.28
N LEU A 48 -6.06 15.00 13.08
CA LEU A 48 -5.98 15.99 14.17
C LEU A 48 -6.63 17.32 13.79
N PRO A 49 -7.83 17.59 14.32
CA PRO A 49 -8.01 18.82 15.09
C PRO A 49 -8.48 18.53 16.52
N GLU A 50 -7.73 19.14 17.45
CA GLU A 50 -8.10 19.59 18.80
C GLU A 50 -8.76 18.58 19.76
N ASN A 51 -7.99 18.21 20.81
CA ASN A 51 -8.27 18.58 22.20
C ASN A 51 -6.99 18.47 23.04
#